data_AF-A0A840ZMP8-F1
#
_entry.id   AF-A0A840ZMP8-F1
#
_cell.length_a   1.000
_cell.length_b   1.000
_cell.length_c   1.000
_cell.angle_alpha   90.00
_cell.angle_beta   90.00
_cell.angle_gamma   90.00
#
_symmetry.space_group_name_H-M   'P 1'
#
loop_
_entity.id
_entity.type
_entity.pdbx_description
1 polymer ?
#
loop_
_entity_poly.entity_id
_entity_poly.type
_entity_poly.pdbx_seq_one_letter_code
_entity_poly.pdbx_strand_id
1 'polypeptide(L)'
;MATLKEFEEALREHGMHMALALLERLRERDRQTRTIRPARRLTGQKMTPELARQIQELHAATGMTQQEIAFKVGVNQGRVNEVLKRGKWLDDDPHAPEAVARDRAKARMRADPKPRPTRVIGKSAGKTVAKSGAKAGAKAAPRKPAPQGQFAFGDL
;
A
#
# COMPACT_ATOMS: atom_id res chain seq x y z
N MET A 1 7.77 18.51 -32.24
CA MET A 1 8.75 18.30 -31.15
C MET A 1 9.42 16.97 -31.44
N ALA A 2 10.73 16.94 -31.64
CA ALA A 2 11.42 15.71 -32.04
C ALA A 2 11.50 14.73 -30.87
N THR A 3 11.14 13.47 -31.10
CA THR A 3 11.28 12.41 -30.09
C THR A 3 12.70 11.83 -30.09
N LEU A 4 13.14 11.22 -28.98
CA LEU A 4 14.47 10.58 -28.90
C LEU A 4 14.66 9.50 -30.00
N LYS A 5 13.57 8.84 -30.41
CA LYS A 5 13.58 7.84 -31.48
C LYS A 5 13.84 8.46 -32.84
N GLU A 6 13.20 9.61 -33.14
CA GLU A 6 13.43 10.34 -34.38
C GLU A 6 14.88 10.85 -34.49
N PHE A 7 15.51 11.19 -33.35
CA PHE A 7 16.94 11.53 -33.32
C PHE A 7 17.85 10.33 -33.57
N GLU A 8 17.56 9.16 -32.98
CA GLU A 8 18.29 7.92 -33.25
C GLU A 8 18.16 7.47 -34.71
N GLU A 9 16.98 7.64 -35.30
CA GLU A 9 16.73 7.37 -36.72
C GLU A 9 17.52 8.30 -37.62
N ALA A 10 17.51 9.61 -37.35
CA ALA A 10 18.33 10.58 -38.08
C ALA A 10 19.84 10.25 -37.99
N LEU A 11 20.35 9.87 -36.81
CA LEU A 11 21.75 9.46 -36.65
C LEU A 11 22.10 8.18 -37.42
N ARG A 12 21.15 7.25 -37.54
CA ARG A 12 21.30 6.01 -38.31
C ARG A 12 21.31 6.30 -39.82
N GLU A 13 20.42 7.17 -40.28
CA GLU A 13 20.35 7.61 -41.69
C GLU A 13 21.63 8.34 -42.12
N HIS A 14 22.22 9.14 -41.23
CA HIS A 14 23.47 9.87 -41.50
C HIS A 14 24.74 9.04 -41.24
N GLY A 15 24.61 7.74 -40.92
CA GLY A 15 25.74 6.84 -40.70
C GLY A 15 26.62 7.20 -39.50
N MET A 16 26.11 7.96 -38.53
CA MET A 16 26.87 8.43 -37.37
C MET A 16 26.95 7.36 -36.26
N HIS A 17 27.60 6.24 -36.56
CA HIS A 17 27.72 5.08 -35.68
C HIS A 17 28.39 5.39 -34.33
N MET A 18 29.34 6.32 -34.30
CA MET A 18 29.98 6.76 -33.06
C MET A 18 29.02 7.51 -32.12
N ALA A 19 28.09 8.29 -32.69
CA ALA A 19 27.07 8.98 -31.90
C ALA A 19 26.03 8.01 -31.33
N LEU A 20 25.65 6.98 -32.10
CA LEU A 20 24.79 5.89 -31.63
C LEU A 20 25.43 5.11 -30.47
N ALA A 21 26.71 4.75 -30.58
CA ALA A 21 27.43 4.05 -29.51
C ALA A 21 27.53 4.89 -28.22
N LEU A 22 27.68 6.21 -28.34
CA LEU A 22 27.64 7.12 -27.20
C LEU A 22 26.25 7.19 -26.55
N LEU A 23 25.17 7.25 -27.34
CA LEU A 23 23.80 7.22 -26.83
C LEU A 23 23.50 5.92 -26.07
N GLU A 24 23.95 4.77 -26.59
CA GLU A 24 23.79 3.49 -25.91
C GLU A 24 24.50 3.46 -24.55
N ARG A 25 25.74 3.96 -24.48
CA ARG A 25 26.50 4.07 -23.24
C ARG A 25 25.85 5.02 -22.23
N LEU A 26 25.28 6.12 -22.69
CA LEU A 26 24.53 7.05 -21.83
C LEU A 26 23.26 6.39 -21.29
N ARG A 27 22.52 5.66 -22.13
CA ARG A 27 21.30 4.94 -21.74
C ARG A 27 21.58 3.79 -20.78
N GLU A 28 22.74 3.16 -20.87
CA GLU A 28 23.20 2.16 -19.92
C GLU A 28 23.50 2.79 -18.55
N ARG A 29 24.20 3.93 -18.52
CA ARG A 29 24.43 4.69 -17.29
C ARG A 29 23.12 5.15 -16.65
N ASP A 30 22.20 5.68 -17.45
CA ASP A 30 20.89 6.14 -16.98
C ASP A 30 20.09 4.98 -16.36
N ARG A 31 20.10 3.81 -16.99
CA ARG A 31 19.49 2.58 -16.44
C ARG A 31 20.11 2.19 -15.10
N GLN A 32 21.43 2.26 -14.97
CA GLN A 32 22.14 1.96 -13.73
C GLN A 32 21.83 2.96 -12.62
N THR A 33 21.63 4.23 -12.95
CA THR A 33 21.26 5.28 -11.98
C THR A 33 19.76 5.37 -11.72
N ARG A 34 18.93 4.66 -12.52
CA ARG A 34 17.48 4.68 -12.39
C ARG A 34 17.07 4.03 -11.08
N THR A 35 16.92 4.85 -10.06
CA THR A 35 16.34 4.42 -8.79
C THR A 35 14.84 4.35 -8.96
N ILE A 36 14.29 3.15 -9.17
CA ILE A 36 12.85 2.93 -9.12
C ILE A 36 12.44 2.99 -7.64
N ARG A 37 12.15 4.20 -7.14
CA ARG A 37 11.54 4.33 -5.81
C ARG A 37 10.18 3.64 -5.90
N PRO A 38 9.89 2.65 -5.05
CA PRO A 38 8.57 2.04 -5.02
C PRO A 38 7.56 3.17 -4.83
N ALA A 39 6.50 3.17 -5.65
CA ALA A 39 5.45 4.16 -5.56
C ALA A 39 4.96 4.18 -4.11
N ARG A 40 5.29 5.23 -3.37
CA ARG A 40 4.73 5.44 -2.04
C ARG A 40 3.24 5.54 -2.28
N ARG A 41 2.50 4.53 -1.82
CA ARG A 41 1.05 4.65 -1.71
C ARG A 41 0.86 5.91 -0.88
N LEU A 42 0.36 6.99 -1.51
CA LEU A 42 -0.16 8.12 -0.76
C LEU A 42 -1.27 7.50 0.08
N THR A 43 -0.95 7.13 1.32
CA THR A 43 -1.96 6.76 2.28
C THR A 43 -2.67 8.07 2.59
N GLY A 44 -3.58 8.47 1.70
CA GLY A 44 -4.53 9.53 1.97
C GLY A 44 -5.19 9.25 3.31
N GLN A 45 -5.63 10.32 3.95
CA GLN A 45 -6.26 10.26 5.26
C GLN A 45 -7.24 9.06 5.33
N LYS A 46 -7.16 8.28 6.40
CA LYS A 46 -8.06 7.13 6.60
C LYS A 46 -9.50 7.66 6.58
N MET A 47 -10.40 6.92 5.92
CA MET A 47 -11.82 7.30 5.99
C MET A 47 -12.29 7.17 7.41
N THR A 48 -13.15 8.11 7.78
CA THR A 48 -13.85 8.11 9.05
C THR A 48 -15.26 8.67 8.82
N PRO A 49 -16.23 8.36 9.69
CA PRO A 49 -17.60 8.85 9.52
C PRO A 49 -17.74 10.37 9.46
N GLU A 50 -16.96 11.10 10.26
CA GLU A 50 -16.96 12.57 10.22
C GLU A 50 -16.47 13.10 8.88
N LEU A 51 -15.46 12.45 8.31
CA LEU A 51 -14.91 12.82 7.02
C LEU A 51 -15.90 12.53 5.89
N ALA A 52 -16.68 11.45 6.01
CA ALA A 52 -17.74 11.12 5.07
C ALA A 52 -18.89 12.13 5.12
N ARG A 53 -19.30 12.56 6.32
CA ARG A 53 -20.27 13.66 6.52
C ARG A 53 -19.77 14.96 5.88
N GLN A 54 -18.52 15.34 6.14
CA GLN A 54 -17.90 16.52 5.55
C GLN A 54 -17.83 16.46 4.01
N ILE A 55 -17.57 15.28 3.44
CA ILE A 55 -17.58 15.06 1.98
C ILE A 55 -18.99 15.28 1.41
N GLN A 56 -20.04 14.77 2.05
CA GLN A 56 -21.42 15.00 1.62
C GLN A 56 -21.80 16.47 1.67
N GLU A 57 -21.44 17.15 2.76
CA GLU A 57 -21.69 18.58 2.94
C GLU A 57 -21.00 19.41 1.86
N LEU A 58 -19.70 19.16 1.60
CA LEU A 58 -18.95 19.86 0.56
C LEU A 58 -19.54 19.67 -0.84
N HIS A 59 -19.99 18.44 -1.15
CA HIS A 59 -20.62 18.12 -2.43
C HIS A 59 -21.98 18.80 -2.57
N ALA A 60 -22.81 18.77 -1.53
CA ALA A 60 -24.13 19.39 -1.53
C ALA A 60 -24.06 20.93 -1.56
N ALA A 61 -23.16 21.53 -0.79
CA ALA A 61 -23.07 22.98 -0.64
C ALA A 61 -22.37 23.69 -1.80
N THR A 62 -21.42 23.02 -2.46
CA THR A 62 -20.51 23.68 -3.41
C THR A 62 -20.59 23.14 -4.83
N GLY A 63 -21.21 21.98 -5.06
CA GLY A 63 -21.23 21.32 -6.37
C GLY A 63 -19.84 20.93 -6.89
N MET A 64 -18.83 20.90 -6.01
CA MET A 64 -17.46 20.54 -6.37
C MET A 64 -17.39 19.12 -6.93
N THR A 65 -16.49 18.92 -7.90
CA THR A 65 -16.21 17.61 -8.45
C THR A 65 -15.57 16.70 -7.42
N GLN A 66 -15.69 15.39 -7.60
CA GLN A 66 -15.11 14.40 -6.69
C GLN A 66 -13.58 14.52 -6.57
N GLN A 67 -12.90 14.97 -7.63
CA GLN A 67 -11.45 15.18 -7.64
C GLN A 67 -11.07 16.40 -6.79
N GLU A 68 -11.84 17.49 -6.90
CA GLU A 68 -11.62 18.70 -6.09
C GLU A 68 -11.87 18.43 -4.61
N ILE A 69 -12.94 17.70 -4.28
CA ILE A 69 -13.21 17.28 -2.90
C ILE A 69 -12.10 16.35 -2.40
N ALA A 70 -11.66 15.40 -3.22
CA ALA A 70 -10.55 14.50 -2.88
C ALA A 70 -9.25 15.25 -2.59
N PHE A 71 -8.93 16.28 -3.40
CA PHE A 71 -7.76 17.12 -3.19
C PHE A 71 -7.88 17.96 -1.92
N LYS A 72 -9.03 18.60 -1.71
CA LYS A 72 -9.30 19.48 -0.55
C LYS A 72 -9.28 18.71 0.78
N VAL A 73 -9.87 17.52 0.79
CA VAL A 73 -10.00 16.68 2.00
C VAL A 73 -8.79 15.75 2.18
N GLY A 74 -7.90 15.63 1.18
CA GLY A 74 -6.69 14.81 1.26
C GLY A 74 -6.95 13.30 1.17
N VAL A 75 -7.97 12.91 0.39
CA VAL A 75 -8.46 11.54 0.26
C VAL A 75 -8.40 11.07 -1.20
N ASN A 76 -8.54 9.77 -1.43
CA ASN A 76 -8.57 9.24 -2.79
C ASN A 76 -9.95 9.47 -3.43
N GLN A 77 -10.01 9.84 -4.71
CA GLN A 77 -11.26 10.09 -5.45
C GLN A 77 -12.22 8.89 -5.43
N GLY A 78 -11.72 7.66 -5.49
CA GLY A 78 -12.55 6.45 -5.37
C GLY A 78 -13.28 6.36 -4.02
N ARG A 79 -12.65 6.83 -2.94
CA ARG A 79 -13.27 6.88 -1.60
C ARG A 79 -14.40 7.91 -1.56
N VAL A 80 -14.20 9.09 -2.17
CA VAL A 80 -15.25 10.12 -2.29
C VAL A 80 -16.45 9.57 -3.06
N ASN A 81 -16.21 8.86 -4.17
CA ASN A 81 -17.28 8.25 -4.94
C ASN A 81 -18.06 7.18 -4.15
N GLU A 82 -17.38 6.37 -3.33
CA GLU A 82 -18.02 5.39 -2.47
C GLU A 82 -18.88 6.02 -1.37
N VAL A 83 -18.44 7.15 -0.79
CA VAL A 83 -19.23 7.94 0.16
C VAL A 83 -20.49 8.50 -0.51
N LEU A 84 -20.35 9.12 -1.70
CA LEU A 84 -21.46 9.77 -2.40
C LEU A 84 -22.46 8.78 -3.01
N LYS A 85 -21.98 7.67 -3.59
CA LYS A 85 -22.86 6.70 -4.28
C LYS A 85 -23.44 5.63 -3.38
N ARG A 86 -22.71 5.22 -2.34
CA ARG A 86 -23.07 4.06 -1.51
C ARG A 86 -23.24 4.38 -0.04
N GLY A 87 -23.03 5.63 0.38
CA GLY A 87 -23.11 6.02 1.78
C GLY A 87 -22.10 5.31 2.68
N LYS A 88 -21.03 4.73 2.12
CA LYS A 88 -20.02 4.05 2.94
C LYS A 88 -19.41 5.02 3.94
N TRP A 89 -19.07 4.49 5.11
CA TRP A 89 -18.55 5.24 6.26
C TRP A 89 -19.56 6.17 6.95
N LEU A 90 -20.81 6.29 6.50
CA LEU A 90 -21.81 7.11 7.21
C LEU A 90 -22.57 6.38 8.32
N ASP A 91 -22.63 5.06 8.28
CA ASP A 91 -23.24 4.28 9.36
C ASP A 91 -22.35 4.29 10.61
N ASP A 92 -22.80 5.01 11.64
CA ASP A 92 -22.30 4.90 13.02
C ASP A 92 -22.90 3.63 13.66
N ASP A 93 -22.73 2.45 13.06
CA ASP A 93 -23.05 1.19 13.73
C ASP A 93 -22.07 1.03 14.91
N PRO A 94 -22.55 1.02 16.18
CA PRO A 94 -21.70 0.91 17.37
C PRO A 94 -20.86 -0.38 17.42
N HIS A 95 -21.20 -1.38 16.59
CA HIS A 95 -20.47 -2.64 16.45
C HIS A 95 -19.58 -2.71 15.20
N ALA A 96 -19.47 -1.64 14.41
CA ALA A 96 -18.55 -1.60 13.29
C ALA A 96 -17.08 -1.70 13.77
N PRO A 97 -16.23 -2.49 13.10
CA PRO A 97 -14.82 -2.66 13.49
C PRO A 97 -14.03 -1.34 13.46
N GLU A 98 -14.48 -0.36 12.69
CA GLU A 98 -13.91 0.99 12.61
C GLU A 98 -14.24 1.84 13.85
N ALA A 99 -15.46 1.75 14.37
CA ALA A 99 -15.88 2.42 15.60
C ALA A 99 -15.13 1.89 16.82
N VAL A 100 -15.01 0.55 16.93
CA VAL A 100 -14.21 -0.10 17.98
C VAL A 100 -12.74 0.30 17.89
N ALA A 101 -12.19 0.44 16.68
CA ALA A 101 -10.80 0.90 16.50
C ALA A 101 -10.61 2.36 16.91
N ARG A 102 -11.59 3.23 16.63
CA ARG A 102 -11.59 4.64 17.02
C ARG A 102 -11.73 4.82 18.53
N ASP A 103 -12.66 4.13 19.17
CA ASP A 103 -12.87 4.23 20.62
C ASP A 103 -11.68 3.63 21.37
N ARG A 104 -11.12 2.53 20.88
CA ARG A 104 -9.86 1.99 21.40
C ARG A 104 -8.67 2.93 21.20
N ALA A 105 -8.62 3.70 20.12
CA ALA A 105 -7.59 4.71 19.90
C ALA A 105 -7.78 5.93 20.80
N LYS A 106 -9.00 6.46 20.91
CA LYS A 106 -9.36 7.55 21.84
C LYS A 106 -9.07 7.17 23.29
N ALA A 107 -9.40 5.93 23.70
CA ALA A 107 -9.09 5.42 25.03
C ALA A 107 -7.58 5.32 25.29
N ARG A 108 -6.78 4.96 24.28
CA ARG A 108 -5.30 4.93 24.39
C ARG A 108 -4.65 6.31 24.44
N MET A 109 -5.28 7.32 23.84
CA MET A 109 -4.79 8.71 23.87
C MET A 109 -5.20 9.43 25.15
N ARG A 110 -6.33 9.03 25.78
CA ARG A 110 -6.78 9.53 27.09
C ARG A 110 -6.06 8.85 28.26
N ALA A 111 -5.59 7.61 28.08
CA ALA A 111 -4.71 6.97 29.05
C ALA A 111 -3.29 7.53 28.87
N ASP A 112 -2.64 7.93 29.98
CA ASP A 112 -1.22 8.33 29.98
C ASP A 112 -0.36 7.30 29.23
N PRO A 113 0.64 7.74 28.44
CA PRO A 113 1.44 6.86 27.60
C PRO A 113 2.31 5.95 28.47
N LYS A 114 1.77 4.77 28.83
CA LYS A 114 2.57 3.73 29.46
C LYS A 114 3.62 3.26 28.45
N PRO A 115 4.92 3.31 28.78
CA PRO A 115 5.97 2.94 27.84
C PRO A 115 5.75 1.49 27.42
N ARG A 116 5.56 1.30 26.12
CA ARG A 116 5.40 -0.04 25.54
C ARG A 116 6.76 -0.72 25.64
N PRO A 117 6.89 -1.91 26.25
CA PRO A 117 8.17 -2.58 26.32
C PRO A 117 8.64 -2.86 24.89
N THR A 118 9.80 -2.29 24.56
CA THR A 118 10.52 -2.53 23.32
C THR A 118 10.76 -4.02 23.22
N ARG A 119 10.06 -4.68 22.30
CA ARG A 119 10.28 -6.11 22.04
C ARG A 119 11.60 -6.18 21.29
N VAL A 120 12.69 -6.33 22.04
CA VAL A 120 14.03 -6.61 21.52
C VAL A 120 13.93 -7.84 20.61
N ILE A 121 14.15 -7.63 19.31
CA ILE A 121 14.32 -8.70 18.34
C ILE A 121 15.75 -9.23 18.57
N GLY A 122 15.86 -10.14 19.55
CA GLY A 122 17.08 -10.87 19.86
C GLY A 122 17.31 -11.99 18.85
N LYS A 123 18.39 -11.87 18.10
CA LYS A 123 18.94 -12.85 17.16
C LYS A 123 19.82 -13.83 17.95
N SER A 124 19.44 -15.11 18.06
CA SER A 124 20.42 -16.21 18.29
C SER A 124 19.80 -17.60 18.17
N ALA A 125 20.43 -18.41 17.33
CA ALA A 125 20.31 -19.86 17.29
C ALA A 125 20.92 -20.52 18.55
N GLY A 126 20.51 -21.76 18.87
CA GLY A 126 21.35 -22.74 19.57
C GLY A 126 20.93 -23.22 20.96
N LYS A 127 20.16 -24.32 20.97
CA LYS A 127 20.28 -25.57 21.77
C LYS A 127 20.43 -25.58 23.32
N THR A 128 19.71 -26.54 23.91
CA THR A 128 19.84 -27.25 25.23
C THR A 128 19.31 -26.53 26.48
N VAL A 129 18.71 -27.16 27.51
CA VAL A 129 18.21 -28.51 27.88
C VAL A 129 17.31 -28.32 29.12
N ALA A 130 16.24 -29.13 29.26
CA ALA A 130 15.48 -29.59 30.45
C ALA A 130 15.34 -28.69 31.71
N LYS A 131 14.18 -28.58 32.39
CA LYS A 131 13.47 -29.69 33.07
C LYS A 131 12.13 -29.21 33.69
N SER A 132 11.14 -30.11 33.67
CA SER A 132 9.96 -30.28 34.57
C SER A 132 8.99 -29.10 34.78
N GLY A 133 7.67 -29.23 34.67
CA GLY A 133 6.79 -30.38 34.48
C GLY A 133 5.41 -30.05 35.08
N ALA A 134 4.31 -30.37 34.38
CA ALA A 134 3.01 -30.74 34.95
C ALA A 134 2.00 -30.97 33.82
N LYS A 135 1.26 -32.07 33.95
CA LYS A 135 0.36 -32.70 32.96
C LYS A 135 -0.89 -31.86 32.69
N ALA A 136 -1.41 -31.93 31.45
CA ALA A 136 -2.63 -32.68 31.11
C ALA A 136 -3.33 -32.09 29.86
N GLY A 137 -3.64 -32.96 28.89
CA GLY A 137 -4.82 -32.80 28.04
C GLY A 137 -4.59 -32.45 26.56
N ALA A 138 -4.93 -33.42 25.70
CA ALA A 138 -5.49 -33.26 24.35
C ALA A 138 -4.55 -32.99 23.14
N LYS A 139 -4.06 -34.12 22.61
CA LYS A 139 -4.11 -34.61 21.21
C LYS A 139 -3.61 -33.75 20.04
N ALA A 140 -2.75 -34.41 19.27
CA ALA A 140 -2.04 -34.02 18.06
C ALA A 140 -2.94 -33.73 16.84
N ALA A 141 -2.43 -32.85 15.96
CA ALA A 141 -2.95 -32.53 14.63
C ALA A 141 -2.83 -33.71 13.64
N PRO A 142 -3.42 -33.58 12.43
CA PRO A 142 -2.51 -33.28 11.32
C PRO A 142 -3.04 -32.21 10.34
N ARG A 143 -2.10 -31.38 9.89
CA ARG A 143 -2.22 -30.51 8.71
C ARG A 143 -2.06 -31.33 7.43
N LYS A 144 -2.78 -30.97 6.35
CA LYS A 144 -2.39 -31.07 4.91
C LYS A 144 -3.54 -30.59 4.00
N PRO A 145 -3.30 -30.27 2.71
CA PRO A 145 -2.35 -29.29 2.16
C PRO A 145 -3.06 -28.30 1.19
N ALA A 146 -2.35 -27.25 0.80
CA ALA A 146 -2.81 -26.28 -0.22
C ALA A 146 -2.90 -26.92 -1.62
N PRO A 147 -3.89 -26.55 -2.46
CA PRO A 147 -3.91 -26.97 -3.86
C PRO A 147 -2.83 -26.22 -4.65
N GLN A 148 -1.83 -26.98 -5.11
CA GLN A 148 -0.86 -26.56 -6.10
C GLN A 148 -1.59 -26.31 -7.43
N GLY A 149 -1.67 -25.05 -7.86
CA GLY A 149 -2.06 -24.70 -9.22
C GLY A 149 -0.95 -25.13 -10.18
N GLN A 150 -1.16 -26.27 -10.85
CA GLN A 150 -0.36 -26.70 -11.99
C GLN A 150 -0.61 -25.74 -13.15
N PHE A 151 0.39 -24.94 -13.53
CA PHE A 151 0.44 -24.34 -14.85
C PHE A 151 1.21 -25.29 -15.76
N ALA A 152 0.48 -26.07 -16.55
CA ALA A 152 1.04 -26.76 -17.71
C ALA A 152 1.23 -25.72 -18.82
N PHE A 153 2.47 -25.38 -19.14
CA PHE A 153 2.79 -24.70 -20.39
C PHE A 153 2.83 -25.77 -21.48
N GLY A 154 1.79 -25.76 -22.32
CA GLY A 154 1.77 -26.49 -23.58
C GLY A 154 2.71 -25.83 -24.58
N ASP A 155 3.50 -26.68 -25.22
CA ASP A 155 4.41 -26.42 -26.32
C ASP A 155 3.63 -25.91 -27.55
N LEU A 156 4.00 -24.75 -28.07
CA LEU A 156 3.58 -24.19 -29.36
C LEU A 156 4.73 -23.39 -29.96
#